data_AF-A0A8H5JE11-F1
#
_entry.id   AF-A0A8H5JE11-F1
#
_cell.length_a   1.000
_cell.length_b   1.000
_cell.length_c   1.000
_cell.angle_alpha   90.00
_cell.angle_beta   90.00
_cell.angle_gamma   90.00
#
_symmetry.space_group_name_H-M   'P 1'
#
loop_
_entity.id
_entity.type
_entity.pdbx_description
1 polymer ?
#
loop_
_entity_poly.entity_id
_entity_poly.type
_entity_poly.pdbx_seq_one_letter_code
_entity_poly.pdbx_strand_id
1 'polypeptide(L)'
;METSMDSLFFEICHFCDKAFTQVRNGAAISIEHCQDLNLRPGHELEAVNEFISYEALSASLGLDDFVNDFISPLTTDPSGLMLASPDMFQPITTNDIQIRAPPRSLSSKGDLTRVSNRLSSMQHASRVIMQMLYGYPQMMLRRQTFPPFIHPHWHLETLPETLGNCMSVSQLFSTRTPETRPFLWRMVAAEEERFREKLHTFSPREMHLCLEVMIIYMMMSMSEPDSGSNERTSRLFETAELIGSRFLELAGNYSTSELSEPSLTWQDWIFAESRRRMSCLWLIIGCVITIENGKKCSICSDMCSLPLPSSRLLWEARSLEEWQTEKAFFDMSCPMTTLGELVEAKANAGNPVEAQRLQNWEMGSDKMSAMLNIAVEFVWGNVL
;
A
#
# COMPACT_ATOMS: atom_id res chain seq x y z
N MET A 1 -13.75 -14.67 17.57
CA MET A 1 -12.94 -13.99 16.54
C MET A 1 -13.83 -13.66 15.33
N GLU A 2 -14.61 -14.63 14.84
CA GLU A 2 -15.61 -14.45 13.77
C GLU A 2 -16.59 -13.29 14.02
N THR A 3 -17.19 -13.17 15.22
CA THR A 3 -18.20 -12.14 15.50
C THR A 3 -17.67 -10.70 15.50
N SER A 4 -16.38 -10.49 15.80
CA SER A 4 -15.74 -9.17 15.82
C SER A 4 -15.31 -8.74 14.41
N MET A 5 -14.77 -9.68 13.63
CA MET A 5 -14.45 -9.45 12.21
C MET A 5 -15.68 -9.30 11.33
N ASP A 6 -16.82 -9.90 11.68
CA ASP A 6 -18.07 -9.70 10.96
C ASP A 6 -18.67 -8.29 11.17
N SER A 7 -18.60 -7.70 12.38
CA SER A 7 -19.00 -6.29 12.60
C SER A 7 -18.09 -5.34 11.83
N LEU A 8 -16.77 -5.54 11.96
CA LEU A 8 -15.75 -4.79 11.26
C LEU A 8 -15.89 -4.90 9.73
N PHE A 9 -16.30 -6.06 9.21
CA PHE A 9 -16.59 -6.28 7.80
C PHE A 9 -17.75 -5.39 7.33
N PHE A 10 -18.89 -5.40 8.04
CA PHE A 10 -20.04 -4.59 7.67
C PHE A 10 -19.74 -3.10 7.74
N GLU A 11 -18.97 -2.68 8.74
CA GLU A 11 -18.64 -1.27 8.93
C GLU A 11 -17.58 -0.78 7.94
N ILE A 12 -16.58 -1.60 7.58
CA ILE A 12 -15.62 -1.27 6.51
C ILE A 12 -16.31 -1.31 5.15
N CYS A 13 -17.20 -2.28 4.90
CA CYS A 13 -18.01 -2.28 3.69
C CYS A 13 -18.93 -1.07 3.62
N HIS A 14 -19.51 -0.62 4.73
CA HIS A 14 -20.35 0.59 4.79
C HIS A 14 -19.53 1.88 4.68
N PHE A 15 -18.33 1.93 5.27
CA PHE A 15 -17.38 3.03 5.12
C PHE A 15 -16.91 3.14 3.66
N CYS A 16 -16.52 2.01 3.06
CA CYS A 16 -16.24 1.90 1.64
C CYS A 16 -17.46 2.30 0.81
N ASP A 17 -18.66 1.77 1.08
CA ASP A 17 -19.87 2.09 0.34
C ASP A 17 -20.21 3.58 0.42
N LYS A 18 -20.13 4.21 1.61
CA LYS A 18 -20.27 5.67 1.77
C LYS A 18 -19.14 6.46 1.08
N ALA A 19 -17.92 5.95 1.08
CA ALA A 19 -16.79 6.56 0.40
C ALA A 19 -16.91 6.50 -1.13
N PHE A 20 -17.48 5.41 -1.66
CA PHE A 20 -17.54 5.09 -3.07
C PHE A 20 -18.86 5.54 -3.74
N THR A 21 -19.99 5.50 -3.04
CA THR A 21 -21.30 5.99 -3.57
C THR A 21 -21.29 7.49 -3.89
N GLN A 22 -20.43 8.29 -3.27
CA GLN A 22 -20.33 9.72 -3.57
C GLN A 22 -19.50 10.06 -4.82
N VAL A 23 -18.66 9.14 -5.33
CA VAL A 23 -17.97 9.32 -6.62
C VAL A 23 -18.99 9.42 -7.77
N ARG A 24 -20.17 8.80 -7.61
CA ARG A 24 -21.31 8.87 -8.54
C ARG A 24 -21.80 10.29 -8.83
N ASN A 25 -21.73 11.20 -7.85
CA ASN A 25 -22.24 12.57 -8.01
C ASN A 25 -21.21 13.53 -8.64
N GLY A 26 -19.92 13.19 -8.60
CA GLY A 26 -18.85 13.97 -9.24
C GLY A 26 -18.51 13.52 -10.66
N ALA A 27 -18.63 12.23 -10.97
CA ALA A 27 -18.26 11.66 -12.28
C ALA A 27 -19.19 12.08 -13.44
N ALA A 28 -20.37 12.63 -13.16
CA ALA A 28 -21.30 13.11 -14.19
C ALA A 28 -20.77 14.34 -14.97
N ILE A 29 -19.70 14.99 -14.51
CA ILE A 29 -19.22 16.27 -15.07
C ILE A 29 -17.94 16.08 -15.94
N SER A 30 -17.22 14.96 -15.86
CA SER A 30 -15.84 14.88 -16.38
C SER A 30 -15.62 13.97 -17.60
N ILE A 31 -16.66 13.34 -18.16
CA ILE A 31 -16.50 12.37 -19.27
C ILE A 31 -16.21 13.04 -20.63
N GLU A 32 -16.37 14.36 -20.78
CA GLU A 32 -16.19 15.02 -22.08
C GLU A 32 -14.73 15.40 -22.43
N HIS A 33 -13.80 15.48 -21.46
CA HIS A 33 -12.50 16.12 -21.73
C HIS A 33 -11.39 15.20 -22.28
N CYS A 34 -11.54 13.87 -22.17
CA CYS A 34 -10.47 12.94 -22.61
C CYS A 34 -10.67 12.38 -24.03
N GLN A 35 -11.79 12.69 -24.70
CA GLN A 35 -12.04 12.25 -26.08
C GLN A 35 -11.49 13.21 -27.14
N ASP A 36 -11.18 14.46 -26.79
CA ASP A 36 -10.79 15.51 -27.75
C ASP A 36 -9.29 15.55 -28.12
N LEU A 37 -8.42 14.83 -27.39
CA LEU A 37 -6.97 14.84 -27.66
C LEU A 37 -6.51 13.85 -28.75
N ASN A 38 -7.40 12.99 -29.26
CA ASN A 38 -7.08 12.02 -30.31
C ASN A 38 -7.58 12.42 -31.72
N LEU A 39 -8.11 13.63 -31.90
CA LEU A 39 -8.63 14.11 -33.19
C LEU A 39 -8.09 15.49 -33.56
N ARG A 40 -6.80 15.58 -33.92
CA ARG A 40 -6.34 16.67 -34.79
C ARG A 40 -5.21 16.22 -35.72
N PRO A 41 -5.39 16.24 -37.05
CA PRO A 41 -4.30 15.99 -37.98
C PRO A 41 -3.43 17.25 -38.11
N GLY A 42 -2.13 17.04 -38.28
CA GLY A 42 -1.13 18.09 -38.27
C GLY A 42 -1.20 19.06 -39.45
N HIS A 43 -0.85 20.31 -39.20
CA HIS A 43 0.14 21.08 -39.96
C HIS A 43 0.40 22.44 -39.26
N GLU A 44 1.60 22.96 -39.51
CA GLU A 44 2.09 24.35 -39.31
C GLU A 44 2.88 24.65 -38.03
N LEU A 45 4.21 24.63 -38.23
CA LEU A 45 5.18 25.45 -37.53
C LEU A 45 4.81 26.93 -37.68
N GLU A 46 4.85 27.68 -36.58
CA GLU A 46 5.40 29.03 -36.61
C GLU A 46 5.96 29.43 -35.25
N ALA A 47 7.13 30.06 -35.30
CA ALA A 47 8.01 30.33 -34.19
C ALA A 47 7.50 31.47 -33.30
N VAL A 48 7.69 31.34 -31.98
CA VAL A 48 7.95 32.52 -31.13
C VAL A 48 9.20 32.23 -30.32
N ASN A 49 10.24 32.94 -30.73
CA ASN A 49 11.57 32.98 -30.17
C ASN A 49 11.51 34.04 -29.06
N GLU A 50 11.62 33.67 -27.78
CA GLU A 50 11.94 34.64 -26.73
C GLU A 50 13.00 34.09 -25.78
N PHE A 51 14.17 34.69 -25.96
CA PHE A 51 15.41 34.53 -25.22
C PHE A 51 15.23 35.00 -23.77
N ILE A 52 15.58 34.16 -22.79
CA ILE A 52 16.24 34.62 -21.57
C ILE A 52 17.43 33.69 -21.31
N SER A 53 18.62 34.19 -21.64
CA SER A 53 19.90 33.65 -21.19
C SER A 53 20.15 34.02 -19.74
N TYR A 54 20.64 33.09 -18.91
CA TYR A 54 21.71 33.37 -17.95
C TYR A 54 22.49 32.08 -17.61
N GLU A 55 23.76 32.12 -18.03
CA GLU A 55 24.99 31.63 -17.40
C GLU A 55 25.02 30.25 -16.71
N ALA A 56 25.69 29.32 -17.41
CA ALA A 56 26.25 28.11 -16.84
C ALA A 56 27.42 28.45 -15.88
N LEU A 57 27.20 28.22 -14.59
CA LEU A 57 28.29 28.10 -13.62
C LEU A 57 28.71 26.63 -13.52
N SER A 58 29.84 26.34 -14.16
CA SER A 58 30.59 25.11 -13.99
C SER A 58 31.22 25.08 -12.59
N ALA A 59 30.59 24.34 -11.68
CA ALA A 59 31.23 23.89 -10.45
C ALA A 59 31.40 22.37 -10.51
N SER A 60 32.61 21.95 -10.90
CA SER A 60 33.12 20.60 -10.68
C SER A 60 33.23 20.39 -9.17
N LEU A 61 32.43 19.49 -8.61
CA LEU A 61 32.66 18.92 -7.29
C LEU A 61 32.65 17.40 -7.42
N GLY A 62 33.75 16.81 -6.98
CA GLY A 62 34.16 15.44 -7.23
C GLY A 62 33.19 14.40 -6.67
N LEU A 63 32.96 13.38 -7.47
CA LEU A 63 32.64 12.04 -7.00
C LEU A 63 33.88 11.52 -6.27
N ASP A 64 33.86 11.52 -4.95
CA ASP A 64 34.62 10.59 -4.10
C ASP A 64 34.11 10.76 -2.65
N ASP A 65 33.20 9.88 -2.25
CA ASP A 65 32.98 9.36 -0.88
C ASP A 65 31.53 8.91 -0.69
N PHE A 66 31.20 7.66 -1.06
CA PHE A 66 30.22 6.84 -0.34
C PHE A 66 30.23 5.36 -0.80
N VAL A 67 31.39 4.69 -0.73
CA VAL A 67 31.45 3.22 -0.73
C VAL A 67 32.49 2.80 0.31
N ASN A 68 32.11 2.82 1.59
CA ASN A 68 32.76 2.06 2.64
C ASN A 68 31.85 2.04 3.86
N ASP A 69 30.94 1.08 3.88
CA ASP A 69 30.51 0.39 5.10
C ASP A 69 29.57 -0.74 4.67
N PHE A 70 30.12 -1.90 4.31
CA PHE A 70 29.47 -3.21 4.52
C PHE A 70 30.38 -4.40 4.16
N ILE A 71 31.60 -4.50 4.71
CA ILE A 71 32.25 -5.82 4.86
C ILE A 71 33.04 -5.82 6.18
N SER A 72 32.61 -6.62 7.15
CA SER A 72 33.49 -7.21 8.16
C SER A 72 33.43 -8.74 8.03
N PRO A 73 34.58 -9.42 7.88
CA PRO A 73 34.66 -10.87 7.75
C PRO A 73 34.81 -11.53 9.11
N LEU A 74 34.10 -12.65 9.34
CA LEU A 74 34.41 -13.54 10.45
C LEU A 74 35.46 -14.56 10.00
N THR A 75 36.70 -14.36 10.44
CA THR A 75 37.76 -15.37 10.42
C THR A 75 37.83 -16.06 11.78
N THR A 76 37.74 -17.38 11.81
CA THR A 76 38.41 -18.22 12.81
C THR A 76 38.56 -19.65 12.27
N ASP A 77 39.80 -20.13 12.25
CA ASP A 77 40.27 -21.49 11.98
C ASP A 77 41.60 -21.62 12.79
N PRO A 78 42.30 -22.77 12.95
CA PRO A 78 41.95 -24.21 12.82
C PRO A 78 42.51 -25.10 13.99
N SER A 79 42.26 -26.43 13.98
CA SER A 79 43.28 -27.53 14.03
C SER A 79 43.00 -28.77 14.92
N GLY A 80 43.23 -29.97 14.33
CA GLY A 80 43.55 -31.27 14.97
C GLY A 80 42.84 -32.50 14.35
N LEU A 81 43.31 -33.13 13.24
CA LEU A 81 44.27 -34.27 13.09
C LEU A 81 43.83 -35.56 13.85
N MET A 82 43.63 -36.78 13.30
CA MET A 82 44.31 -37.67 12.31
C MET A 82 43.32 -38.73 11.75
N LEU A 83 43.29 -39.13 10.47
CA LEU A 83 44.11 -40.09 9.67
C LEU A 83 43.91 -41.60 9.93
N ALA A 84 43.35 -42.33 8.96
CA ALA A 84 43.80 -43.65 8.50
C ALA A 84 43.29 -43.92 7.06
N SER A 85 44.14 -44.56 6.24
CA SER A 85 44.14 -44.57 4.77
C SER A 85 43.81 -45.97 4.20
N PRO A 86 44.15 -46.35 2.95
CA PRO A 86 43.24 -46.39 1.80
C PRO A 86 43.07 -47.81 1.22
N ASP A 87 42.15 -48.00 0.26
CA ASP A 87 42.33 -49.08 -0.72
C ASP A 87 41.90 -48.71 -2.13
N MET A 88 42.62 -49.34 -3.05
CA MET A 88 42.95 -48.96 -4.42
C MET A 88 41.93 -49.50 -5.44
N PHE A 89 41.83 -48.82 -6.59
CA PHE A 89 41.61 -49.35 -7.97
C PHE A 89 40.63 -48.53 -8.83
N GLN A 90 41.02 -48.36 -10.10
CA GLN A 90 40.57 -47.38 -11.09
C GLN A 90 39.40 -47.87 -12.00
N PRO A 91 39.17 -47.24 -13.17
CA PRO A 91 37.97 -46.48 -13.53
C PRO A 91 37.04 -47.29 -14.44
N ILE A 92 35.88 -46.76 -14.87
CA ILE A 92 35.26 -46.98 -16.21
C ILE A 92 33.85 -46.33 -16.28
N THR A 93 33.73 -45.44 -17.27
CA THR A 93 32.60 -45.04 -18.13
C THR A 93 31.19 -44.75 -17.57
N THR A 94 30.75 -43.53 -17.90
CA THR A 94 29.40 -43.11 -18.30
C THR A 94 28.38 -44.23 -18.50
N ASN A 95 27.29 -44.19 -17.71
CA ASN A 95 26.03 -44.81 -18.06
C ASN A 95 24.87 -43.88 -17.70
N ASP A 96 24.09 -43.56 -18.73
CA ASP A 96 22.79 -42.92 -18.67
C ASP A 96 21.86 -43.64 -17.67
N ILE A 97 21.38 -42.91 -16.67
CA ILE A 97 20.26 -43.39 -15.85
C ILE A 97 18.98 -43.06 -16.60
N GLN A 98 18.53 -44.00 -17.45
CA GLN A 98 17.16 -44.03 -17.93
C GLN A 98 16.21 -44.28 -16.74
N ILE A 99 15.44 -43.26 -16.37
CA ILE A 99 14.31 -43.41 -15.45
C ILE A 99 13.18 -44.12 -16.21
N ARG A 100 13.06 -45.43 -15.97
CA ARG A 100 11.96 -46.26 -16.48
C ARG A 100 10.65 -45.87 -15.79
N ALA A 101 9.75 -45.21 -16.50
CA ALA A 101 8.37 -45.00 -16.07
C ALA A 101 7.57 -46.32 -16.18
N PRO A 102 6.76 -46.71 -15.17
CA PRO A 102 5.88 -47.87 -15.27
C PRO A 102 4.64 -47.53 -16.12
N PRO A 103 4.09 -48.48 -16.90
CA PRO A 103 2.90 -48.23 -17.69
C PRO A 103 1.68 -48.23 -16.76
N ARG A 104 1.02 -47.08 -16.58
CA ARG A 104 -0.27 -47.00 -15.90
C ARG A 104 -1.39 -47.11 -16.93
N SER A 105 -2.16 -48.18 -16.80
CA SER A 105 -3.37 -48.46 -17.56
C SER A 105 -4.44 -47.39 -17.33
N LEU A 106 -4.99 -46.86 -18.42
CA LEU A 106 -6.20 -46.03 -18.41
C LEU A 106 -7.41 -46.93 -18.16
N SER A 107 -7.92 -46.97 -16.93
CA SER A 107 -9.33 -47.23 -16.61
C SER A 107 -9.54 -47.26 -15.09
N SER A 108 -10.10 -46.21 -14.52
CA SER A 108 -11.33 -46.30 -13.74
C SER A 108 -11.83 -44.89 -13.40
N LYS A 109 -13.14 -44.71 -13.48
CA LYS A 109 -13.88 -43.55 -12.98
C LYS A 109 -13.56 -43.35 -11.51
N GLY A 110 -12.74 -42.34 -11.21
CA GLY A 110 -12.54 -41.78 -9.89
C GLY A 110 -12.95 -40.31 -9.93
N ASP A 111 -14.20 -40.07 -9.59
CA ASP A 111 -14.72 -38.75 -9.24
C ASP A 111 -13.97 -38.27 -7.98
N LEU A 112 -13.08 -37.30 -8.16
CA LEU A 112 -12.36 -36.59 -7.10
C LEU A 112 -12.46 -35.11 -7.41
N THR A 113 -13.52 -34.51 -6.86
CA THR A 113 -13.58 -33.14 -6.35
C THR A 113 -12.32 -32.30 -6.61
N ARG A 114 -12.32 -31.54 -7.70
CA ARG A 114 -11.43 -30.38 -7.91
C ARG A 114 -11.88 -29.26 -6.96
N VAL A 115 -11.77 -29.49 -5.65
CA VAL A 115 -12.16 -28.55 -4.59
C VAL A 115 -10.90 -28.15 -3.81
N SER A 116 -10.66 -26.83 -3.72
CA SER A 116 -9.87 -26.13 -2.70
C SER A 116 -8.37 -25.82 -2.88
N ASN A 117 -7.86 -25.53 -4.08
CA ASN A 117 -6.55 -24.83 -4.22
C ASN A 117 -6.68 -23.29 -4.21
N ARG A 118 -7.86 -22.75 -4.57
CA ARG A 118 -8.08 -21.30 -4.64
C ARG A 118 -8.32 -20.67 -3.27
N LEU A 119 -9.06 -21.35 -2.40
CA LEU A 119 -9.31 -20.85 -1.05
C LEU A 119 -8.01 -20.81 -0.23
N SER A 120 -7.16 -21.84 -0.37
CA SER A 120 -5.86 -21.89 0.28
C SER A 120 -4.88 -20.82 -0.22
N SER A 121 -4.90 -20.48 -1.52
CA SER A 121 -4.11 -19.36 -2.06
C SER A 121 -4.63 -18.00 -1.60
N MET A 122 -5.94 -17.78 -1.56
CA MET A 122 -6.54 -16.55 -1.01
C MET A 122 -6.21 -16.37 0.48
N GLN A 123 -6.33 -17.43 1.27
CA GLN A 123 -5.96 -17.41 2.69
C GLN A 123 -4.45 -17.14 2.88
N HIS A 124 -3.61 -17.66 1.98
CA HIS A 124 -2.18 -17.35 2.01
C HIS A 124 -1.92 -15.87 1.74
N ALA A 125 -2.58 -15.30 0.72
CA ALA A 125 -2.47 -13.88 0.41
C ALA A 125 -2.96 -12.97 1.55
N SER A 126 -4.11 -13.31 2.14
CA SER A 126 -4.64 -12.65 3.33
C SER A 126 -3.59 -12.60 4.45
N ARG A 127 -2.97 -13.75 4.76
CA ARG A 127 -1.89 -13.81 5.77
C ARG A 127 -0.69 -12.94 5.42
N VAL A 128 -0.26 -12.91 4.16
CA VAL A 128 0.86 -12.07 3.70
C VAL A 128 0.53 -10.59 3.89
N ILE A 129 -0.65 -10.14 3.45
CA ILE A 129 -1.11 -8.75 3.64
C ILE A 129 -1.16 -8.42 5.14
N MET A 130 -1.77 -9.28 5.96
CA MET A 130 -1.86 -9.05 7.40
C MET A 130 -0.49 -8.97 8.07
N GLN A 131 0.48 -9.77 7.64
CA GLN A 131 1.86 -9.67 8.12
C GLN A 131 2.49 -8.31 7.77
N MET A 132 2.20 -7.75 6.59
CA MET A 132 2.66 -6.42 6.20
C MET A 132 1.99 -5.32 7.04
N LEU A 133 0.67 -5.40 7.23
CA LEU A 133 -0.12 -4.44 8.02
C LEU A 133 0.31 -4.41 9.50
N TYR A 134 0.56 -5.57 10.11
CA TYR A 134 1.04 -5.65 11.49
C TYR A 134 2.47 -5.14 11.68
N GLY A 135 3.20 -4.87 10.59
CA GLY A 135 4.47 -4.15 10.63
C GLY A 135 4.34 -2.64 10.84
N TYR A 136 3.15 -2.06 10.62
CA TYR A 136 2.96 -0.60 10.63
C TYR A 136 3.24 0.08 11.97
N PRO A 137 2.87 -0.48 13.13
CA PRO A 137 3.29 0.09 14.42
C PRO A 137 4.81 0.20 14.58
N GLN A 138 5.58 -0.75 14.03
CA GLN A 138 7.04 -0.70 14.06
C GLN A 138 7.61 0.34 13.07
N MET A 139 6.94 0.52 11.94
CA MET A 139 7.28 1.55 10.96
C MET A 139 7.11 2.97 11.53
N MET A 140 6.18 3.16 12.46
CA MET A 140 5.97 4.44 13.17
C MET A 140 7.10 4.81 14.15
N LEU A 141 8.11 3.96 14.39
CA LEU A 141 9.22 4.27 15.30
C LEU A 141 10.15 5.38 14.81
N ARG A 142 10.20 5.64 13.50
CA ARG A 142 11.03 6.67 12.86
C ARG A 142 10.25 7.37 11.77
N ARG A 143 10.40 8.70 11.68
CA ARG A 143 9.75 9.54 10.66
C ARG A 143 10.03 9.06 9.22
N GLN A 144 11.25 8.59 8.96
CA GLN A 144 11.68 8.10 7.65
C GLN A 144 11.03 6.78 7.24
N THR A 145 10.49 6.04 8.20
CA THR A 145 9.98 4.68 7.97
C THR A 145 8.47 4.60 8.09
N PHE A 146 7.77 5.73 8.11
CA PHE A 146 6.31 5.75 8.25
C PHE A 146 5.61 4.83 7.23
N PRO A 147 4.48 4.21 7.62
CA PRO A 147 3.68 3.38 6.73
C PRO A 147 3.35 4.08 5.40
N PRO A 148 3.17 3.33 4.30
CA PRO A 148 3.05 3.89 2.95
C PRO A 148 1.72 4.62 2.67
N PHE A 149 1.01 5.03 3.71
CA PHE A 149 -0.15 5.93 3.65
C PHE A 149 0.04 7.20 4.47
N ILE A 150 1.05 7.26 5.34
CA ILE A 150 1.35 8.42 6.20
C ILE A 150 2.59 9.13 5.66
N HIS A 151 2.43 10.36 5.20
CA HIS A 151 3.55 11.14 4.69
C HIS A 151 4.48 11.56 5.85
N PRO A 152 5.82 11.58 5.68
CA PRO A 152 6.73 12.11 6.70
C PRO A 152 6.69 13.63 6.89
N HIS A 153 5.91 14.36 6.08
CA HIS A 153 5.74 15.82 6.15
C HIS A 153 7.06 16.61 6.06
N TRP A 154 8.00 16.24 5.17
CA TRP A 154 9.35 16.84 5.09
C TRP A 154 9.38 18.37 4.94
N HIS A 155 8.31 18.96 4.41
CA HIS A 155 8.13 20.42 4.33
C HIS A 155 7.92 21.11 5.69
N LEU A 156 7.68 20.36 6.78
CA LEU A 156 7.56 20.85 8.14
C LEU A 156 8.82 20.54 8.95
N GLU A 157 9.28 21.53 9.73
CA GLU A 157 10.38 21.38 10.67
C GLU A 157 10.04 20.32 11.73
N THR A 158 8.86 20.42 12.33
CA THR A 158 8.35 19.48 13.32
C THR A 158 7.15 18.70 12.80
N LEU A 159 6.95 17.48 13.31
CA LEU A 159 5.77 16.69 12.98
C LEU A 159 4.51 17.29 13.62
N PRO A 160 3.34 17.16 12.97
CA PRO A 160 2.06 17.43 13.62
C PRO A 160 1.94 16.67 14.94
N GLU A 161 1.34 17.30 15.96
CA GLU A 161 1.19 16.73 17.31
C GLU A 161 0.61 15.31 17.28
N THR A 162 -0.45 15.09 16.48
CA THR A 162 -1.11 13.80 16.31
C THR A 162 -0.15 12.69 15.86
N LEU A 163 0.74 12.97 14.89
CA LEU A 163 1.73 11.99 14.43
C LEU A 163 2.86 11.81 15.45
N GLY A 164 3.29 12.88 16.12
CA GLY A 164 4.29 12.82 17.18
C GLY A 164 3.84 11.99 18.39
N ASN A 165 2.57 12.13 18.78
CA ASN A 165 1.96 11.32 19.83
C ASN A 165 1.88 9.85 19.41
N CYS A 166 1.41 9.57 18.19
CA CYS A 166 1.36 8.19 17.67
C CYS A 166 2.74 7.53 17.61
N MET A 167 3.77 8.27 17.20
CA MET A 167 5.16 7.81 17.22
C MET A 167 5.62 7.45 18.64
N SER A 168 5.29 8.28 19.64
CA SER A 168 5.61 8.01 21.05
C SER A 168 4.89 6.77 21.58
N VAL A 169 3.60 6.62 21.26
CA VAL A 169 2.81 5.42 21.59
C VAL A 169 3.37 4.19 20.89
N SER A 170 3.85 4.32 19.66
CA SER A 170 4.47 3.24 18.88
C SER A 170 5.80 2.78 19.48
N GLN A 171 6.60 3.70 20.02
CA GLN A 171 7.81 3.37 20.78
C GLN A 171 7.46 2.61 22.05
N LEU A 172 6.50 3.12 22.84
CA LEU A 172 6.01 2.44 24.03
C LEU A 172 5.46 1.06 23.70
N PHE A 173 4.73 0.93 22.57
CA PHE A 173 4.29 -0.36 22.05
C PHE A 173 5.52 -1.26 21.87
N SER A 174 6.47 -0.89 21.01
CA SER A 174 7.62 -1.75 20.69
C SER A 174 8.44 -2.23 21.90
N THR A 175 8.60 -1.40 22.93
CA THR A 175 9.39 -1.72 24.12
C THR A 175 8.57 -2.16 25.34
N ARG A 176 7.26 -2.40 25.19
CA ARG A 176 6.38 -2.75 26.31
C ARG A 176 6.78 -4.05 26.98
N THR A 177 6.52 -4.13 28.28
CA THR A 177 6.59 -5.34 29.09
C THR A 177 5.17 -5.71 29.55
N PRO A 178 4.94 -6.90 30.12
CA PRO A 178 3.63 -7.25 30.71
C PRO A 178 3.12 -6.21 31.71
N GLU A 179 4.02 -5.58 32.47
CA GLU A 179 3.71 -4.56 33.48
C GLU A 179 3.33 -3.20 32.86
N THR A 180 3.92 -2.84 31.72
CA THR A 180 3.65 -1.55 31.04
C THR A 180 2.53 -1.64 30.00
N ARG A 181 2.09 -2.84 29.63
CA ARG A 181 0.95 -3.06 28.71
C ARG A 181 -0.32 -2.30 29.11
N PRO A 182 -0.78 -2.28 30.38
CA PRO A 182 -1.94 -1.48 30.76
C PRO A 182 -1.72 0.03 30.60
N PHE A 183 -0.49 0.52 30.78
CA PHE A 183 -0.16 1.93 30.57
C PHE A 183 -0.23 2.31 29.09
N LEU A 184 0.29 1.48 28.18
CA LEU A 184 0.13 1.65 26.74
C LEU A 184 -1.34 1.87 26.36
N TRP A 185 -2.23 0.98 26.81
CA TRP A 185 -3.64 1.07 26.42
C TRP A 185 -4.38 2.24 27.04
N ARG A 186 -3.94 2.75 28.20
CA ARG A 186 -4.41 4.03 28.73
C ARG A 186 -3.97 5.21 27.86
N MET A 187 -2.76 5.17 27.30
CA MET A 187 -2.29 6.23 26.39
C MET A 187 -3.08 6.23 25.08
N VAL A 188 -3.35 5.05 24.50
CA VAL A 188 -4.21 4.93 23.32
C VAL A 188 -5.61 5.47 23.60
N ALA A 189 -6.22 5.07 24.73
CA ALA A 189 -7.54 5.55 25.11
C ALA A 189 -7.59 7.07 25.39
N ALA A 190 -6.51 7.65 25.93
CA ALA A 190 -6.41 9.09 26.15
C ALA A 190 -6.33 9.87 24.83
N GLU A 191 -5.58 9.38 23.84
CA GLU A 191 -5.56 10.00 22.50
C GLU A 191 -6.90 9.86 21.78
N GLU A 192 -7.55 8.70 21.89
CA GLU A 192 -8.89 8.44 21.37
C GLU A 192 -9.92 9.44 21.95
N GLU A 193 -9.87 9.67 23.26
CA GLU A 193 -10.74 10.66 23.92
C GLU A 193 -10.41 12.09 23.49
N ARG A 194 -9.13 12.45 23.40
CA ARG A 194 -8.68 13.75 22.89
C ARG A 194 -9.24 14.03 21.49
N PHE A 195 -9.28 13.01 20.61
CA PHE A 195 -9.86 13.16 19.28
C PHE A 195 -11.36 13.41 19.32
N ARG A 196 -12.11 12.70 20.17
CA ARG A 196 -13.56 12.91 20.34
C ARG A 196 -13.90 14.29 20.88
N GLU A 197 -13.22 14.70 21.95
CA GLU A 197 -13.46 16.00 22.60
C GLU A 197 -13.20 17.16 21.64
N LYS A 198 -12.11 17.10 20.87
CA LYS A 198 -11.70 18.16 19.95
C LYS A 198 -12.29 18.06 18.55
N LEU A 199 -13.10 17.03 18.27
CA LEU A 199 -13.53 16.70 16.91
C LEU A 199 -14.14 17.88 16.14
N HIS A 200 -14.96 18.68 16.83
CA HIS A 200 -15.64 19.84 16.25
C HIS A 200 -14.72 21.04 15.95
N THR A 201 -13.48 21.01 16.48
CA THR A 201 -12.47 22.07 16.28
C THR A 201 -11.51 21.74 15.14
N PHE A 202 -11.46 20.48 14.69
CA PHE A 202 -10.51 20.04 13.68
C PHE A 202 -10.88 20.49 12.28
N SER A 203 -9.86 20.89 11.53
CA SER A 203 -9.90 21.00 10.07
C SER A 203 -9.95 19.61 9.41
N PRO A 204 -10.36 19.52 8.13
CA PRO A 204 -10.31 18.26 7.39
C PRO A 204 -8.93 17.59 7.38
N ARG A 205 -7.85 18.38 7.36
CA ARG A 205 -6.48 17.86 7.43
C ARG A 205 -6.17 17.21 8.77
N GLU A 206 -6.56 17.86 9.86
CA GLU A 206 -6.38 17.29 11.21
C GLU A 206 -7.22 16.04 11.42
N MET A 207 -8.47 16.03 10.93
CA MET A 207 -9.32 14.83 10.96
C MET A 207 -8.68 13.67 10.19
N HIS A 208 -8.07 13.93 9.03
CA HIS A 208 -7.37 12.91 8.26
C HIS A 208 -6.17 12.33 9.02
N LEU A 209 -5.33 13.17 9.64
CA LEU A 209 -4.25 12.69 10.51
C LEU A 209 -4.77 11.83 11.67
N CYS A 210 -5.93 12.18 12.24
CA CYS A 210 -6.57 11.35 13.27
C CYS A 210 -6.96 9.98 12.70
N LEU A 211 -7.58 9.92 11.52
CA LEU A 211 -7.94 8.65 10.85
C LEU A 211 -6.70 7.77 10.60
N GLU A 212 -5.60 8.35 10.13
CA GLU A 212 -4.34 7.63 9.93
C GLU A 212 -3.84 7.00 11.24
N VAL A 213 -3.82 7.76 12.33
CA VAL A 213 -3.39 7.29 13.65
C VAL A 213 -4.34 6.23 14.22
N MET A 214 -5.65 6.38 14.02
CA MET A 214 -6.63 5.37 14.44
C MET A 214 -6.37 4.03 13.75
N ILE A 215 -6.03 4.01 12.47
CA ILE A 215 -5.64 2.79 11.75
C ILE A 215 -4.43 2.14 12.42
N ILE A 216 -3.40 2.91 12.80
CA ILE A 216 -2.21 2.37 13.50
C ILE A 216 -2.60 1.73 14.84
N TYR A 217 -3.45 2.38 15.64
CA TYR A 217 -3.92 1.84 16.91
C TYR A 217 -4.76 0.56 16.73
N MET A 218 -5.56 0.48 15.66
CA MET A 218 -6.26 -0.76 15.30
C MET A 218 -5.26 -1.87 14.97
N MET A 219 -4.21 -1.60 14.17
CA MET A 219 -3.18 -2.60 13.85
C MET A 219 -2.46 -3.09 15.12
N MET A 220 -2.14 -2.18 16.05
CA MET A 220 -1.60 -2.55 17.36
C MET A 220 -2.55 -3.49 18.12
N SER A 221 -3.83 -3.13 18.23
CA SER A 221 -4.84 -3.92 18.96
C SER A 221 -5.06 -5.31 18.36
N MET A 222 -5.12 -5.40 17.03
CA MET A 222 -5.35 -6.65 16.29
C MET A 222 -4.12 -7.59 16.30
N SER A 223 -2.91 -7.04 16.33
CA SER A 223 -1.66 -7.81 16.33
C SER A 223 -1.43 -8.62 17.62
N GLU A 224 -2.03 -8.22 18.74
CA GLU A 224 -1.86 -8.87 20.04
C GLU A 224 -3.18 -9.09 20.79
N PRO A 225 -3.93 -10.15 20.43
CA PRO A 225 -5.20 -10.45 21.05
C PRO A 225 -5.02 -10.75 22.54
N ASP A 226 -5.79 -10.04 23.36
CA ASP A 226 -5.97 -10.29 24.80
C ASP A 226 -7.47 -10.24 25.13
N SER A 227 -7.83 -10.48 26.39
CA SER A 227 -9.24 -10.50 26.83
C SER A 227 -10.00 -9.19 26.55
N GLY A 228 -9.30 -8.05 26.46
CA GLY A 228 -9.90 -6.73 26.20
C GLY A 228 -9.71 -6.23 24.76
N SER A 229 -9.01 -6.98 23.91
CA SER A 229 -8.65 -6.56 22.55
C SER A 229 -9.87 -6.31 21.66
N ASN A 230 -10.89 -7.18 21.71
CA ASN A 230 -12.09 -7.02 20.89
C ASN A 230 -12.85 -5.72 21.22
N GLU A 231 -13.09 -5.46 22.51
CA GLU A 231 -13.77 -4.25 22.97
C GLU A 231 -12.96 -3.00 22.61
N ARG A 232 -11.64 -3.06 22.77
CA ARG A 232 -10.75 -1.97 22.38
C ARG A 232 -10.81 -1.69 20.88
N THR A 233 -10.72 -2.73 20.05
CA THR A 233 -10.80 -2.60 18.59
C THR A 233 -12.16 -2.04 18.16
N SER A 234 -13.27 -2.46 18.79
CA SER A 234 -14.60 -1.90 18.55
C SER A 234 -14.64 -0.39 18.81
N ARG A 235 -14.19 0.05 19.98
CA ARG A 235 -14.16 1.49 20.33
C ARG A 235 -13.27 2.32 19.38
N LEU A 236 -12.11 1.77 19.01
CA LEU A 236 -11.24 2.42 18.03
C LEU A 236 -11.96 2.57 16.69
N PHE A 237 -12.70 1.55 16.26
CA PHE A 237 -13.46 1.61 15.03
C PHE A 237 -14.60 2.63 15.09
N GLU A 238 -15.43 2.58 16.14
CA GLU A 238 -16.52 3.54 16.37
C GLU A 238 -16.03 4.99 16.33
N THR A 239 -14.85 5.24 16.91
CA THR A 239 -14.22 6.56 16.89
C THR A 239 -13.74 6.96 15.49
N ALA A 240 -13.15 6.03 14.75
CA ALA A 240 -12.74 6.28 13.37
C ALA A 240 -13.96 6.54 12.46
N GLU A 241 -15.07 5.83 12.64
CA GLU A 241 -16.32 6.08 11.92
C GLU A 241 -16.89 7.47 12.24
N LEU A 242 -16.87 7.86 13.52
CA LEU A 242 -17.29 9.19 13.94
C LEU A 242 -16.44 10.28 13.27
N ILE A 243 -15.10 10.16 13.31
CA ILE A 243 -14.17 11.10 12.67
C ILE A 243 -14.40 11.13 11.15
N GLY A 244 -14.52 9.96 10.53
CA GLY A 244 -14.73 9.83 9.08
C GLY A 244 -16.05 10.46 8.62
N SER A 245 -17.11 10.28 9.38
CA SER A 245 -18.41 10.91 9.10
C SER A 245 -18.32 12.44 9.11
N ARG A 246 -17.65 13.01 10.13
CA ARG A 246 -17.41 14.46 10.20
C ARG A 246 -16.48 14.96 9.09
N PHE A 247 -15.46 14.17 8.76
CA PHE A 247 -14.58 14.47 7.64
C PHE A 247 -15.36 14.55 6.33
N LEU A 248 -16.24 13.59 6.06
CA LEU A 248 -17.10 13.61 4.87
C LEU A 248 -18.05 14.80 4.84
N GLU A 249 -18.64 15.18 5.97
CA GLU A 249 -19.51 16.37 6.05
C GLU A 249 -18.78 17.65 5.62
N LEU A 250 -17.49 17.77 5.92
CA LEU A 250 -16.69 18.97 5.63
C LEU A 250 -15.96 18.92 4.29
N ALA A 251 -15.42 17.76 3.92
CA ALA A 251 -14.61 17.56 2.72
C ALA A 251 -15.41 17.08 1.50
N GLY A 252 -16.63 16.58 1.70
CA GLY A 252 -17.52 16.05 0.66
C GLY A 252 -17.15 14.65 0.17
N ASN A 253 -15.87 14.33 0.05
CA ASN A 253 -15.39 13.02 -0.40
C ASN A 253 -14.15 12.57 0.38
N TYR A 254 -13.90 11.25 0.40
CA TYR A 254 -12.65 10.73 0.96
C TYR A 254 -11.47 10.91 0.03
N SER A 255 -11.66 10.75 -1.27
CA SER A 255 -10.56 10.71 -2.22
C SER A 255 -11.05 11.00 -3.64
N THR A 256 -10.20 11.68 -4.39
CA THR A 256 -10.39 12.10 -5.79
C THR A 256 -9.08 11.87 -6.55
N SER A 257 -9.17 11.67 -7.87
CA SER A 257 -7.97 11.55 -8.70
C SER A 257 -7.33 12.92 -8.89
N GLU A 258 -6.00 12.95 -9.03
CA GLU A 258 -5.26 14.20 -9.30
C GLU A 258 -5.72 14.90 -10.60
N LEU A 259 -6.24 14.14 -11.57
CA LEU A 259 -6.82 14.70 -12.79
C LEU A 259 -8.15 15.43 -12.52
N SER A 260 -8.97 14.88 -11.62
CA SER A 260 -10.28 15.45 -11.28
C SER A 260 -10.19 16.67 -10.36
N GLU A 261 -9.24 16.65 -9.42
CA GLU A 261 -9.01 17.74 -8.47
C GLU A 261 -7.49 18.02 -8.37
N PRO A 262 -6.93 18.79 -9.32
CA PRO A 262 -5.50 19.08 -9.34
C PRO A 262 -5.07 19.90 -8.13
N SER A 263 -3.96 19.49 -7.52
CA SER A 263 -3.40 20.15 -6.34
C SER A 263 -2.64 21.42 -6.74
N LEU A 264 -2.92 22.52 -6.04
CA LEU A 264 -2.26 23.81 -6.31
C LEU A 264 -0.87 23.92 -5.69
N THR A 265 -0.68 23.25 -4.55
CA THR A 265 0.58 23.26 -3.80
C THR A 265 1.02 21.83 -3.46
N TRP A 266 2.29 21.68 -3.11
CA TRP A 266 2.81 20.37 -2.66
C TRP A 266 2.10 19.89 -1.38
N GLN A 267 1.72 20.79 -0.49
CA GLN A 267 0.98 20.46 0.72
C GLN A 267 -0.46 20.01 0.43
N ASP A 268 -1.11 20.61 -0.56
CA ASP A 268 -2.41 20.14 -1.06
C ASP A 268 -2.27 18.75 -1.67
N TRP A 269 -1.22 18.55 -2.47
CA TRP A 269 -0.93 17.26 -3.09
C TRP A 269 -0.67 16.17 -2.08
N ILE A 270 0.15 16.42 -1.05
CA ILE A 270 0.40 15.46 0.04
C ILE A 270 -0.91 15.05 0.69
N PHE A 271 -1.80 16.01 0.97
CA PHE A 271 -3.09 15.71 1.59
C PHE A 271 -4.01 14.92 0.65
N ALA A 272 -4.10 15.28 -0.62
CA ALA A 272 -4.87 14.52 -1.62
C ALA A 272 -4.32 13.10 -1.82
N GLU A 273 -3.00 12.94 -1.85
CA GLU A 273 -2.34 11.66 -2.02
C GLU A 273 -2.45 10.75 -0.77
N SER A 274 -2.35 11.33 0.44
CA SER A 274 -2.56 10.59 1.70
C SER A 274 -3.99 10.03 1.75
N ARG A 275 -4.98 10.81 1.31
CA ARG A 275 -6.37 10.39 1.13
C ARG A 275 -6.52 9.22 0.14
N ARG A 276 -5.90 9.29 -1.03
CA ARG A 276 -5.88 8.19 -2.03
C ARG A 276 -5.29 6.91 -1.45
N ARG A 277 -4.11 7.01 -0.81
CA ARG A 277 -3.42 5.88 -0.18
C ARG A 277 -4.24 5.28 0.97
N MET A 278 -4.91 6.09 1.78
CA MET A 278 -5.81 5.62 2.83
C MET A 278 -7.03 4.89 2.26
N SER A 279 -7.66 5.39 1.18
CA SER A 279 -8.77 4.68 0.53
C SER A 279 -8.34 3.31 -0.04
N CYS A 280 -7.15 3.23 -0.66
CA CYS A 280 -6.58 1.96 -1.09
C CYS A 280 -6.27 1.02 0.08
N LEU A 281 -5.81 1.55 1.21
CA LEU A 281 -5.57 0.74 2.42
C LEU A 281 -6.88 0.15 2.96
N TRP A 282 -7.95 0.94 3.02
CA TRP A 282 -9.27 0.46 3.43
C TRP A 282 -9.79 -0.64 2.50
N LEU A 283 -9.58 -0.49 1.20
CA LEU A 283 -9.87 -1.54 0.23
C LEU A 283 -9.11 -2.82 0.56
N ILE A 284 -7.79 -2.75 0.75
CA ILE A 284 -6.94 -3.90 1.06
C ILE A 284 -7.43 -4.62 2.33
N ILE A 285 -7.73 -3.86 3.40
CA ILE A 285 -8.27 -4.42 4.64
C ILE A 285 -9.64 -5.09 4.39
N GLY A 286 -10.52 -4.44 3.62
CA GLY A 286 -11.81 -5.01 3.24
C GLY A 286 -11.68 -6.33 2.47
N CYS A 287 -10.72 -6.42 1.55
CA CYS A 287 -10.41 -7.65 0.82
C CYS A 287 -9.96 -8.78 1.76
N VAL A 288 -9.06 -8.49 2.69
CA VAL A 288 -8.60 -9.46 3.71
C VAL A 288 -9.77 -9.99 4.54
N ILE A 289 -10.61 -9.10 5.07
CA ILE A 289 -11.74 -9.53 5.92
C ILE A 289 -12.75 -10.34 5.11
N THR A 290 -12.98 -9.97 3.84
CA THR A 290 -13.83 -10.74 2.93
C THR A 290 -13.33 -12.19 2.79
N ILE A 291 -12.02 -12.35 2.60
CA ILE A 291 -11.36 -13.65 2.44
C ILE A 291 -11.48 -14.49 3.72
N GLU A 292 -11.15 -13.90 4.87
CA GLU A 292 -11.18 -14.60 6.17
C GLU A 292 -12.59 -15.05 6.55
N ASN A 293 -13.61 -14.25 6.23
CA ASN A 293 -15.01 -14.60 6.48
C ASN A 293 -15.61 -15.55 5.42
N GLY A 294 -14.82 -15.98 4.42
CA GLY A 294 -15.27 -16.84 3.33
C GLY A 294 -16.35 -16.22 2.43
N LYS A 295 -16.53 -14.90 2.51
CA LYS A 295 -17.49 -14.16 1.68
C LYS A 295 -16.87 -13.89 0.31
N LYS A 296 -17.70 -13.78 -0.73
CA LYS A 296 -17.24 -13.32 -2.04
C LYS A 296 -17.32 -11.79 -2.07
N CYS A 297 -16.25 -11.12 -2.45
CA CYS A 297 -16.30 -9.70 -2.73
C CYS A 297 -16.98 -9.53 -4.09
N SER A 298 -18.13 -8.87 -4.14
CA SER A 298 -18.73 -8.44 -5.41
C SER A 298 -18.09 -7.13 -5.83
N ILE A 299 -17.59 -7.07 -7.07
CA ILE A 299 -17.10 -5.83 -7.67
C ILE A 299 -18.26 -4.84 -7.70
N CYS A 300 -18.16 -3.75 -6.96
CA CYS A 300 -19.05 -2.61 -7.15
C CYS A 300 -18.45 -1.73 -8.26
N SER A 301 -19.30 -1.22 -9.18
CA SER A 301 -18.88 -0.25 -10.21
C SER A 301 -18.08 0.91 -9.63
N ASP A 302 -18.44 1.30 -8.41
CA ASP A 302 -17.87 2.44 -7.72
C ASP A 302 -16.42 2.16 -7.25
N MET A 303 -16.05 0.88 -7.06
CA MET A 303 -14.67 0.50 -6.75
C MET A 303 -13.73 0.68 -7.94
N CYS A 304 -14.22 0.50 -9.17
CA CYS A 304 -13.40 0.74 -10.37
C CYS A 304 -12.97 2.20 -10.49
N SER A 305 -13.73 3.13 -9.90
CA SER A 305 -13.41 4.55 -9.88
C SER A 305 -12.43 4.96 -8.77
N LEU A 306 -12.03 4.03 -7.89
CA LEU A 306 -11.06 4.31 -6.83
C LEU A 306 -9.74 4.80 -7.45
N PRO A 307 -9.29 6.03 -7.13
CA PRO A 307 -8.01 6.52 -7.62
C PRO A 307 -6.85 5.71 -7.05
N LEU A 308 -5.88 5.36 -7.90
CA LEU A 308 -4.67 4.66 -7.48
C LEU A 308 -3.68 5.61 -6.80
N PRO A 309 -2.80 5.08 -5.93
CA PRO A 309 -1.66 5.83 -5.43
C PRO A 309 -0.70 6.20 -6.57
N SER A 310 -0.06 7.33 -6.42
CA SER A 310 1.07 7.74 -7.26
C SER A 310 2.32 6.89 -7.03
N SER A 311 3.36 7.13 -7.82
CA SER A 311 4.63 6.41 -7.71
C SER A 311 5.31 6.66 -6.35
N ARG A 312 6.16 5.69 -5.98
CA ARG A 312 6.98 5.75 -4.76
C ARG A 312 7.85 7.01 -4.71
N LEU A 313 8.52 7.35 -5.81
CA LEU A 313 9.43 8.49 -5.86
C LEU A 313 8.69 9.80 -5.61
N LEU A 314 7.50 9.94 -6.21
CA LEU A 314 6.68 11.13 -6.02
C LEU A 314 6.19 11.29 -4.57
N TRP A 315 5.82 10.17 -3.93
CA TRP A 315 5.40 10.15 -2.53
C TRP A 315 6.54 10.34 -1.51
N GLU A 316 7.72 9.80 -1.80
CA GLU A 316 8.88 9.85 -0.90
C GLU A 316 9.72 11.14 -1.07
N ALA A 317 9.33 12.02 -2.00
CA ALA A 317 9.99 13.29 -2.25
C ALA A 317 10.17 14.09 -0.96
N ARG A 318 11.37 14.64 -0.76
CA ARG A 318 11.78 15.33 0.48
C ARG A 318 11.85 16.83 0.34
N SER A 319 11.75 17.33 -0.89
CA SER A 319 11.75 18.76 -1.19
C SER A 319 10.69 19.09 -2.25
N LEU A 320 10.34 20.38 -2.34
CA LEU A 320 9.42 20.87 -3.36
C LEU A 320 9.97 20.63 -4.78
N GLU A 321 11.27 20.83 -4.98
CA GLU A 321 11.96 20.64 -6.27
C GLU A 321 11.96 19.18 -6.71
N GLU A 322 12.28 18.26 -5.79
CA GLU A 322 12.19 16.81 -6.03
C GLU A 322 10.77 16.40 -6.40
N TRP A 323 9.76 16.88 -5.65
CA TRP A 323 8.36 16.60 -5.96
C TRP A 323 7.96 17.14 -7.34
N GLN A 324 8.34 18.36 -7.70
CA GLN A 324 8.03 18.95 -9.01
C GLN A 324 8.66 18.15 -10.16
N THR A 325 9.91 17.72 -9.97
CA THR A 325 10.66 16.93 -10.95
C THR A 325 10.00 15.57 -11.16
N GLU A 326 9.75 14.84 -10.08
CA GLU A 326 9.09 13.53 -10.14
C GLU A 326 7.65 13.63 -10.66
N LYS A 327 6.94 14.72 -10.36
CA LYS A 327 5.56 14.95 -10.86
C LYS A 327 5.56 15.09 -12.38
N ALA A 328 6.50 15.85 -12.94
CA ALA A 328 6.62 16.02 -14.39
C ALA A 328 6.93 14.70 -15.10
N PHE A 329 7.82 13.88 -14.54
CA PHE A 329 8.10 12.54 -15.08
C PHE A 329 6.89 11.61 -14.97
N PHE A 330 6.20 11.63 -13.83
CA PHE A 330 5.00 10.82 -13.61
C PHE A 330 3.90 11.18 -14.62
N ASP A 331 3.63 12.46 -14.83
CA ASP A 331 2.59 12.91 -15.76
C ASP A 331 2.91 12.56 -17.22
N MET A 332 4.18 12.68 -17.63
CA MET A 332 4.63 12.30 -18.98
C MET A 332 4.47 10.80 -19.24
N SER A 333 4.47 9.96 -18.19
CA SER A 333 4.38 8.50 -18.31
C SER A 333 2.96 7.98 -18.62
N CYS A 334 1.93 8.85 -18.65
CA CYS A 334 0.52 8.49 -18.80
C CYS A 334 0.12 7.32 -17.86
N PRO A 335 0.22 7.54 -16.53
CA PRO A 335 0.09 6.49 -15.55
C PRO A 335 -1.34 5.98 -15.47
N MET A 336 -1.51 4.73 -15.01
CA MET A 336 -2.84 4.24 -14.64
C MET A 336 -3.36 5.03 -13.44
N THR A 337 -4.59 5.56 -13.56
CA THR A 337 -5.11 6.49 -12.54
C THR A 337 -6.17 5.88 -11.63
N THR A 338 -6.79 4.79 -12.05
CA THR A 338 -7.92 4.16 -11.36
C THR A 338 -7.74 2.66 -11.18
N LEU A 339 -8.39 2.10 -10.16
CA LEU A 339 -8.40 0.65 -9.94
C LEU A 339 -8.97 -0.10 -11.14
N GLY A 340 -9.97 0.47 -11.83
CA GLY A 340 -10.56 -0.08 -13.05
C GLY A 340 -9.52 -0.26 -14.16
N GLU A 341 -8.69 0.76 -14.41
CA GLU A 341 -7.60 0.68 -15.40
C GLU A 341 -6.58 -0.41 -15.03
N LEU A 342 -6.23 -0.56 -13.75
CA LEU A 342 -5.30 -1.61 -13.31
C LEU A 342 -5.89 -3.01 -13.52
N VAL A 343 -7.18 -3.20 -13.20
CA VAL A 343 -7.89 -4.46 -13.43
C VAL A 343 -7.96 -4.77 -14.93
N GLU A 344 -8.28 -3.78 -15.76
CA GLU A 344 -8.34 -3.92 -17.21
C GLU A 344 -6.97 -4.26 -17.83
N ALA A 345 -5.91 -3.57 -17.41
CA ALA A 345 -4.55 -3.82 -17.87
C ALA A 345 -4.10 -5.25 -17.52
N LYS A 346 -4.47 -5.74 -16.33
CA LYS A 346 -4.21 -7.12 -15.92
C LYS A 346 -5.00 -8.14 -16.74
N ALA A 347 -6.28 -7.88 -17.02
CA ALA A 347 -7.13 -8.79 -17.80
C ALA A 347 -6.60 -8.94 -19.23
N ASN A 348 -6.01 -7.87 -19.74
CA ASN A 348 -5.47 -7.78 -21.10
C ASN A 348 -3.95 -7.85 -21.14
N ALA A 349 -3.28 -8.47 -20.15
CA ALA A 349 -1.82 -8.53 -20.07
C ALA A 349 -1.16 -9.25 -21.27
N GLY A 350 -1.92 -9.97 -22.10
CA GLY A 350 -1.45 -10.49 -23.39
C GLY A 350 -1.24 -9.43 -24.47
N ASN A 351 -1.81 -8.22 -24.32
CA ASN A 351 -1.58 -7.08 -25.19
C ASN A 351 -0.26 -6.39 -24.80
N PRO A 352 0.68 -6.15 -25.75
CA PRO A 352 1.97 -5.54 -25.44
C PRO A 352 1.85 -4.12 -24.84
N VAL A 353 0.81 -3.36 -25.19
CA VAL A 353 0.57 -2.02 -24.65
C VAL A 353 0.17 -2.09 -23.17
N GLU A 354 -0.79 -2.94 -22.83
CA GLU A 354 -1.23 -3.11 -21.44
C GLU A 354 -0.14 -3.75 -20.57
N ALA A 355 0.63 -4.69 -21.13
CA ALA A 355 1.80 -5.25 -20.47
C ALA A 355 2.84 -4.17 -20.14
N GLN A 356 3.12 -3.25 -21.07
CA GLN A 356 4.03 -2.13 -20.82
C GLN A 356 3.48 -1.17 -19.76
N ARG A 357 2.17 -0.86 -19.77
CA ARG A 357 1.53 -0.03 -18.74
C ARG A 357 1.65 -0.67 -17.35
N LEU A 358 1.44 -1.99 -17.27
CA LEU A 358 1.58 -2.73 -16.01
C LEU A 358 3.03 -2.71 -15.52
N GLN A 359 4.01 -2.93 -16.40
CA GLN A 359 5.44 -2.85 -16.05
C GLN A 359 5.84 -1.46 -15.55
N ASN A 360 5.36 -0.40 -16.20
CA ASN A 360 5.62 0.98 -15.78
C ASN A 360 5.05 1.25 -14.37
N TRP A 361 3.84 0.77 -14.10
CA TRP A 361 3.23 0.87 -12.78
C TRP A 361 3.98 0.06 -11.71
N GLU A 362 4.42 -1.16 -12.04
CA GLU A 362 5.22 -2.00 -11.15
C GLU A 362 6.58 -1.35 -10.83
N MET A 363 7.22 -0.71 -11.80
CA MET A 363 8.49 0.00 -11.60
C MET A 363 8.37 1.15 -10.60
N GLY A 364 7.24 1.87 -10.62
CA GLY A 364 6.95 2.96 -9.69
C GLY A 364 6.34 2.51 -8.36
N SER A 365 6.13 1.21 -8.14
CA SER A 365 5.35 0.70 -7.00
C SER A 365 6.11 0.73 -5.68
N ASP A 366 5.38 1.01 -4.60
CA ASP A 366 5.85 0.84 -3.22
C ASP A 366 5.15 -0.36 -2.54
N LYS A 367 5.33 -0.47 -1.21
CA LYS A 367 4.72 -1.54 -0.41
C LYS A 367 3.18 -1.51 -0.44
N MET A 368 2.56 -0.33 -0.57
CA MET A 368 1.10 -0.19 -0.71
C MET A 368 0.65 -0.76 -2.05
N SER A 369 1.28 -0.33 -3.14
CA SER A 369 0.98 -0.83 -4.48
C SER A 369 1.18 -2.35 -4.58
N ALA A 370 2.20 -2.91 -3.91
CA ALA A 370 2.39 -4.35 -3.83
C ALA A 370 1.23 -5.08 -3.12
N MET A 371 0.75 -4.57 -1.97
CA MET A 371 -0.43 -5.16 -1.31
C MET A 371 -1.70 -5.00 -2.14
N LEU A 372 -1.86 -3.86 -2.82
CA LEU A 372 -2.98 -3.64 -3.73
C LEU A 372 -2.94 -4.62 -4.90
N ASN A 373 -1.75 -4.85 -5.48
CA ASN A 373 -1.54 -5.83 -6.55
C ASN A 373 -1.99 -7.23 -6.11
N ILE A 374 -1.54 -7.65 -4.92
CA ILE A 374 -1.97 -8.89 -4.27
C ILE A 374 -3.49 -8.88 -4.13
N ALA A 375 -4.09 -7.90 -3.44
CA ALA A 375 -5.54 -7.83 -3.22
C ALA A 375 -6.35 -7.91 -4.53
N VAL A 376 -5.90 -7.22 -5.57
CA VAL A 376 -6.52 -7.23 -6.91
C VAL A 376 -6.51 -8.63 -7.51
N GLU A 377 -5.35 -9.31 -7.54
CA GLU A 377 -5.23 -10.67 -8.06
C GLU A 377 -6.19 -11.65 -7.36
N PHE A 378 -6.38 -11.55 -6.05
CA PHE A 378 -7.23 -12.51 -5.33
C PHE A 378 -8.73 -12.26 -5.48
N VAL A 379 -9.13 -10.99 -5.43
CA VAL A 379 -10.54 -10.60 -5.51
C VAL A 379 -11.02 -10.59 -6.97
N TRP A 380 -10.19 -10.11 -7.90
CA TRP A 380 -10.55 -9.97 -9.31
C TRP A 380 -9.99 -11.07 -10.23
N GLY A 381 -9.11 -11.96 -9.78
CA GLY A 381 -8.54 -13.05 -10.61
C GLY A 381 -9.52 -14.15 -11.07
N ASN A 382 -10.84 -13.96 -10.92
CA ASN A 382 -11.86 -14.75 -11.63
C ASN A 382 -12.46 -14.01 -12.84
N VAL A 383 -12.17 -12.71 -12.96
CA VAL A 383 -12.61 -11.78 -14.01
C VAL A 383 -11.42 -11.40 -14.91
N LEU A 384 -10.20 -11.47 -14.39
CA LEU A 384 -8.94 -11.61 -15.12
C LEU A 384 -8.80 -13.05 -15.63
#